data_AF-A0A9E0D093-F1
#
_entry.id   AF-A0A9E0D093-F1
#
_cell.length_a   1.000
_cell.length_b   1.000
_cell.length_c   1.000
_cell.angle_alpha   90.00
_cell.angle_beta   90.00
_cell.angle_gamma   90.00
#
_symmetry.space_group_name_H-M   'P 1'
#
loop_
_entity.id
_entity.type
_entity.pdbx_description
1 polymer ?
#
loop_
_entity_poly.entity_id
_entity_poly.type
_entity_poly.pdbx_seq_one_letter_code
_entity_poly.pdbx_strand_id
1 'polypeptide(L)'
;MSWIDHIVEQQIADAIARNELEPAHLHGKPLDLDTPRGDGWWAEQFVRKERSKILREESLAERAARATRLWRAATVQELTAQLADANKWVVGVNQQLLPADALDLFDPADVVATWRSARPA
;
A
#
# COMPACT_ATOMS: atom_id res chain seq x y z
N MET A 1 -43.70 13.66 -0.38
CA MET A 1 -42.47 12.95 -0.80
C MET A 1 -41.73 13.88 -1.75
N SER A 2 -40.49 14.24 -1.43
CA SER A 2 -39.69 15.19 -2.22
C SER A 2 -39.22 14.55 -3.53
N TRP A 3 -39.03 15.34 -4.58
CA TRP A 3 -38.40 14.87 -5.83
C TRP A 3 -37.00 14.29 -5.60
N ILE A 4 -36.29 14.81 -4.59
CA ILE A 4 -35.00 14.28 -4.15
C ILE A 4 -35.15 12.87 -3.56
N ASP A 5 -36.18 12.62 -2.76
CA ASP A 5 -36.45 11.29 -2.19
C ASP A 5 -36.65 10.27 -3.31
N HIS A 6 -37.38 10.65 -4.36
CA HIS A 6 -37.65 9.76 -5.50
C HIS A 6 -36.39 9.42 -6.30
N ILE A 7 -35.48 10.38 -6.49
CA ILE A 7 -34.18 10.12 -7.15
C ILE A 7 -33.32 9.18 -6.32
N VAL A 8 -33.27 9.41 -5.00
CA VAL A 8 -32.49 8.57 -4.08
C VAL A 8 -33.06 7.15 -4.06
N GLU A 9 -34.38 6.99 -3.99
CA GLU A 9 -35.03 5.68 -4.06
C GLU A 9 -34.75 4.95 -5.37
N GLN A 10 -34.79 5.65 -6.51
CA GLN A 10 -34.47 5.06 -7.81
C GLN A 10 -33.00 4.60 -7.87
N GLN A 11 -32.07 5.42 -7.38
CA GLN A 11 -30.64 5.06 -7.34
C GLN A 11 -30.37 3.84 -6.46
N ILE A 12 -31.06 3.73 -5.32
CA ILE A 12 -30.98 2.57 -4.44
C ILE A 12 -31.54 1.33 -5.16
N ALA A 13 -32.71 1.44 -5.79
CA ALA A 13 -33.32 0.33 -6.52
C ALA A 13 -32.41 -0.18 -7.66
N ASP A 14 -31.79 0.73 -8.41
CA ASP A 14 -30.87 0.39 -9.50
C ASP A 14 -29.57 -0.27 -8.97
N ALA A 15 -29.09 0.12 -7.80
CA ALA A 15 -27.92 -0.48 -7.16
C ALA A 15 -28.22 -1.87 -6.58
N ILE A 16 -29.44 -2.09 -6.04
CA ILE A 16 -29.93 -3.42 -5.64
C ILE A 16 -30.02 -4.32 -6.86
N ALA A 17 -30.62 -3.85 -7.95
CA ALA A 17 -30.77 -4.62 -9.19
C ALA A 17 -29.42 -5.05 -9.79
N ARG A 18 -28.38 -4.23 -9.60
CA ARG A 18 -26.99 -4.52 -10.01
C ARG A 18 -26.20 -5.34 -8.98
N ASN A 19 -26.83 -5.72 -7.86
CA ASN A 19 -26.20 -6.44 -6.75
C ASN A 19 -24.98 -5.69 -6.17
N GLU A 20 -24.98 -4.35 -6.27
CA GLU A 20 -23.89 -3.48 -5.78
C GLU A 20 -24.02 -3.18 -4.28
N LEU A 21 -25.24 -3.28 -3.72
CA LEU A 21 -25.51 -3.04 -2.29
C LEU A 21 -25.31 -4.29 -1.41
N GLU A 22 -25.25 -5.48 -2.01
CA GLU A 22 -24.96 -6.73 -1.30
C GLU A 22 -23.75 -7.47 -1.90
N PRO A 23 -22.52 -6.95 -1.72
CA PRO A 23 -21.35 -7.66 -2.18
C PRO A 23 -21.19 -8.95 -1.37
N ALA A 24 -21.10 -10.10 -2.04
CA ALA A 24 -21.00 -11.41 -1.38
C ALA A 24 -19.83 -11.50 -0.37
N HIS A 25 -18.74 -10.75 -0.59
CA HIS A 25 -17.58 -10.69 0.29
C HIS A 25 -17.77 -9.85 1.57
N LEU A 26 -18.89 -9.14 1.69
CA LEU A 26 -19.29 -8.37 2.88
C LEU A 26 -20.43 -9.03 3.65
N HIS A 27 -21.10 -10.04 3.07
CA HIS A 27 -22.20 -10.73 3.71
C HIS A 27 -21.77 -11.36 5.05
N GLY A 28 -22.47 -11.02 6.13
CA GLY A 28 -22.17 -11.51 7.48
C GLY A 28 -20.93 -10.88 8.14
N LYS A 29 -20.28 -9.89 7.53
CA LYS A 29 -19.22 -9.14 8.21
C LYS A 29 -19.84 -8.21 9.26
N PRO A 30 -19.30 -8.18 10.49
CA PRO A 30 -19.80 -7.29 11.52
C PRO A 30 -19.59 -5.83 11.10
N LEU A 31 -20.66 -5.05 11.16
CA LEU A 31 -20.61 -3.60 11.08
C LEU A 31 -20.61 -3.05 12.50
N ASP A 32 -19.54 -2.36 12.86
CA ASP A 32 -19.48 -1.57 14.08
C ASP A 32 -20.25 -0.26 13.83
N LEU A 33 -21.53 -0.28 14.24
CA LEU A 33 -22.45 0.86 14.23
C LEU A 33 -22.50 1.56 15.60
N ASP A 34 -22.06 0.89 16.66
CA ASP A 34 -22.17 1.37 18.04
C ASP A 34 -21.10 2.39 18.40
N THR A 35 -19.99 2.41 17.64
CA THR A 35 -18.93 3.40 17.85
C THR A 35 -19.28 4.72 17.16
N PRO A 36 -19.59 5.81 17.90
CA PRO A 36 -19.80 7.11 17.30
C PRO A 36 -18.49 7.60 16.68
N ARG A 37 -18.56 8.04 15.42
CA ARG A 37 -17.43 8.58 14.68
C ARG A 37 -17.67 10.06 14.47
N GLY A 38 -16.59 10.85 14.52
CA GLY A 38 -16.67 12.28 14.21
C GLY A 38 -17.10 12.51 12.76
N ASP A 39 -17.66 13.70 12.52
CA ASP A 39 -18.00 14.13 11.17
C ASP A 39 -16.78 14.04 10.24
N GLY A 40 -16.99 13.58 9.00
CA GLY A 40 -15.92 13.47 8.02
C GLY A 40 -14.96 12.28 8.22
N TRP A 41 -15.14 11.45 9.25
CA TRP A 41 -14.27 10.28 9.51
C TRP A 41 -14.04 9.42 8.27
N TRP A 42 -15.09 9.14 7.49
CA TRP A 42 -14.95 8.31 6.29
C TRP A 42 -14.08 8.99 5.22
N ALA A 43 -14.26 10.31 5.03
CA ALA A 43 -13.45 11.08 4.09
C ALA A 43 -11.99 11.13 4.53
N GLU A 44 -11.71 11.27 5.83
CA GLU A 44 -10.35 11.21 6.37
C GLU A 44 -9.70 9.84 6.16
N GLN A 45 -10.43 8.75 6.42
CA GLN A 45 -9.94 7.39 6.16
C GLN A 45 -9.67 7.17 4.67
N PHE A 46 -10.56 7.66 3.80
CA PHE A 46 -10.39 7.57 2.35
C PHE A 46 -9.14 8.34 1.90
N VAL A 47 -9.02 9.62 2.28
CA VAL A 47 -7.86 10.46 1.95
C VAL A 47 -6.56 9.83 2.47
N ARG A 48 -6.56 9.30 3.71
CA ARG A 48 -5.39 8.62 4.27
C ARG A 48 -4.99 7.39 3.44
N LYS A 49 -5.95 6.58 3.00
CA LYS A 49 -5.70 5.41 2.14
C LYS A 49 -5.14 5.83 0.79
N GLU A 50 -5.74 6.82 0.13
CA GLU A 50 -5.27 7.28 -1.18
C GLU A 50 -3.87 7.93 -1.09
N ARG A 51 -3.60 8.74 -0.06
CA ARG A 51 -2.26 9.31 0.18
C ARG A 51 -1.20 8.24 0.40
N SER A 52 -1.54 7.17 1.13
CA SER A 52 -0.65 6.02 1.35
C SER A 52 -0.32 5.31 0.04
N LYS A 53 -1.33 5.05 -0.81
CA LYS A 53 -1.12 4.45 -2.14
C LYS A 53 -0.23 5.30 -3.04
N ILE A 54 -0.51 6.60 -3.14
CA ILE A 54 0.29 7.52 -3.95
C ILE A 54 1.74 7.53 -3.47
N LEU A 55 1.96 7.65 -2.16
CA LEU A 55 3.32 7.63 -1.60
C LEU A 55 4.03 6.31 -1.88
N ARG A 56 3.33 5.18 -1.81
CA ARG A 56 3.89 3.87 -2.20
C ARG A 56 4.34 3.89 -3.65
N GLU A 57 3.48 4.30 -4.57
CA GLU A 57 3.77 4.35 -6.00
C GLU A 57 4.97 5.25 -6.32
N GLU A 58 5.01 6.45 -5.76
CA GLU A 58 6.13 7.39 -5.91
C GLU A 58 7.44 6.80 -5.37
N SER A 59 7.37 6.04 -4.28
CA SER A 59 8.53 5.42 -3.65
C SER A 59 9.06 4.20 -4.41
N LEU A 60 8.26 3.55 -5.27
CA LEU A 60 8.70 2.37 -6.03
C LEU A 60 9.87 2.68 -6.97
N ALA A 61 9.87 3.86 -7.60
CA ALA A 61 10.95 4.28 -8.49
C ALA A 61 12.29 4.39 -7.72
N GLU A 62 12.27 4.99 -6.53
CA GLU A 62 13.45 5.15 -5.69
C GLU A 62 13.93 3.81 -5.11
N ARG A 63 13.00 2.91 -4.79
CA ARG A 63 13.32 1.52 -4.39
C ARG A 63 14.03 0.78 -5.52
N ALA A 64 13.53 0.88 -6.76
CA ALA A 64 14.17 0.28 -7.93
C ALA A 64 15.56 0.86 -8.22
N ALA A 65 15.73 2.18 -8.04
CA ALA A 65 17.03 2.83 -8.16
C ALA A 65 18.06 2.31 -7.14
N ARG A 66 17.63 2.06 -5.89
CA ARG A 66 18.46 1.40 -4.86
C ARG A 66 18.83 -0.01 -5.24
N ALA A 67 17.87 -0.82 -5.68
CA ALA A 67 18.12 -2.17 -6.15
C ALA A 67 19.21 -2.18 -7.25
N THR A 68 19.13 -1.24 -8.19
CA THR A 68 20.12 -1.09 -9.26
C THR A 68 21.52 -0.75 -8.75
N ARG A 69 21.64 0.09 -7.70
CA ARG A 69 22.93 0.41 -7.08
C ARG A 69 23.58 -0.82 -6.44
N LEU A 70 22.80 -1.67 -5.78
CA LEU A 70 23.30 -2.91 -5.15
C LEU A 70 24.05 -3.79 -6.17
N TRP A 71 23.51 -3.92 -7.39
CA TRP A 71 24.15 -4.69 -8.47
C TRP A 71 25.46 -4.08 -8.98
N ARG A 72 25.70 -2.80 -8.71
CA ARG A 72 26.91 -2.08 -9.13
C ARG A 72 28.00 -2.04 -8.06
N ALA A 73 27.69 -2.39 -6.80
CA ALA A 73 28.69 -2.44 -5.72
C ALA A 73 29.91 -3.27 -6.15
N ALA A 74 31.13 -2.82 -5.90
CA ALA A 74 32.35 -3.50 -6.32
C ALA A 74 32.74 -4.65 -5.37
N THR A 75 32.39 -4.54 -4.09
CA THR A 75 32.75 -5.51 -3.05
C THR A 75 31.54 -5.93 -2.22
N VAL A 76 31.66 -7.04 -1.50
CA VAL A 76 30.63 -7.50 -0.54
C VAL A 76 30.45 -6.50 0.61
N GLN A 77 31.53 -5.83 1.04
CA GLN A 77 31.45 -4.81 2.08
C GLN A 77 30.65 -3.60 1.61
N GLU A 78 30.91 -3.13 0.39
CA GLU A 78 30.15 -2.04 -0.23
C GLU A 78 28.68 -2.44 -0.43
N LEU A 79 28.42 -3.66 -0.93
CA LEU A 79 27.06 -4.19 -1.09
C LEU A 79 26.29 -4.17 0.24
N THR A 80 26.94 -4.61 1.33
CA THR A 80 26.31 -4.70 2.65
C THR A 80 26.00 -3.31 3.20
N ALA A 81 26.90 -2.34 3.01
CA ALA A 81 26.66 -0.95 3.40
C ALA A 81 25.49 -0.32 2.60
N GLN A 82 25.49 -0.48 1.28
CA GLN A 82 24.41 0.01 0.43
C GLN A 82 23.06 -0.64 0.74
N LEU A 83 23.07 -1.94 1.06
CA LEU A 83 21.87 -2.68 1.45
C LEU A 83 21.30 -2.17 2.78
N ALA A 84 22.16 -1.94 3.78
CA ALA A 84 21.75 -1.37 5.06
C ALA A 84 21.12 0.01 4.88
N ASP A 85 21.73 0.87 4.07
CA ASP A 85 21.18 2.20 3.76
C ASP A 85 19.85 2.11 3.00
N ALA A 86 19.73 1.18 2.05
CA ALA A 86 18.48 0.95 1.32
C ALA A 86 17.35 0.50 2.24
N ASN A 87 17.61 -0.45 3.13
CA ASN A 87 16.62 -0.92 4.11
C ASN A 87 16.26 0.14 5.14
N LYS A 88 17.22 0.96 5.59
CA LYS A 88 16.94 2.11 6.47
C LYS A 88 15.98 3.10 5.80
N TRP A 89 16.19 3.37 4.52
CA TRP A 89 15.28 4.21 3.73
C TRP A 89 13.88 3.58 3.61
N VAL A 90 13.78 2.29 3.29
CA VAL A 90 12.49 1.57 3.21
C VAL A 90 11.73 1.67 4.54
N VAL A 91 12.41 1.47 5.68
CA VAL A 91 11.79 1.62 7.00
C VAL A 91 11.26 3.04 7.22
N GLY A 92 12.00 4.07 6.82
CA GLY A 92 11.56 5.46 6.92
C GLY A 92 10.33 5.78 6.06
N VAL A 93 10.22 5.18 4.87
CA VAL A 93 9.02 5.30 4.03
C VAL A 93 7.85 4.55 4.66
N ASN A 94 8.07 3.33 5.14
CA ASN A 94 7.01 2.50 5.74
C ASN A 94 6.39 3.12 7.00
N GLN A 95 7.10 3.99 7.72
CA GLN A 95 6.55 4.75 8.85
C GLN A 95 5.42 5.71 8.44
N GLN A 96 5.36 6.11 7.16
CA GLN A 96 4.35 7.02 6.62
C GLN A 96 3.23 6.28 5.87
N LEU A 97 3.44 5.00 5.57
CA LEU A 97 2.49 4.17 4.84
C LEU A 97 1.55 3.44 5.80
N LEU A 98 0.36 3.12 5.29
CA LEU A 98 -0.49 2.13 5.93
C LEU A 98 0.13 0.73 5.79
N PRO A 99 -0.13 -0.20 6.75
CA PRO A 99 0.43 -1.54 6.70
C PRO A 99 0.14 -2.30 5.39
N ALA A 100 -1.03 -2.08 4.79
CA ALA A 100 -1.41 -2.71 3.52
C ALA A 100 -0.56 -2.22 2.32
N ASP A 101 0.04 -1.03 2.43
CA ASP A 101 0.83 -0.41 1.38
C ASP A 101 2.34 -0.45 1.67
N ALA A 102 2.77 -1.12 2.74
CA ALA A 102 4.18 -1.18 3.14
C ALA A 102 5.07 -1.78 2.04
N LEU A 103 6.22 -1.16 1.82
CA LEU A 103 7.24 -1.66 0.90
C LEU A 103 8.04 -2.80 1.53
N ASP A 104 8.34 -3.82 0.73
CA ASP A 104 9.17 -4.93 1.18
C ASP A 104 10.62 -4.49 1.37
N LEU A 105 11.20 -4.93 2.49
CA LEU A 105 12.64 -4.83 2.71
C LEU A 105 13.39 -5.72 1.72
N PHE A 106 14.63 -5.33 1.44
CA PHE A 106 15.56 -6.18 0.72
C PHE A 106 16.08 -7.28 1.67
N ASP A 107 15.94 -8.54 1.28
CA ASP A 107 16.49 -9.67 2.02
C ASP A 107 18.02 -9.72 1.85
N PRO A 108 18.81 -9.55 2.93
CA PRO A 108 20.26 -9.57 2.83
C PRO A 108 20.84 -10.89 2.34
N ALA A 109 20.25 -12.02 2.72
CA ALA A 109 20.78 -13.32 2.32
C ALA A 109 20.58 -13.53 0.81
N ASP A 110 19.39 -13.22 0.31
CA ASP A 110 19.04 -13.35 -1.10
C ASP A 110 19.83 -12.38 -1.99
N VAL A 111 19.95 -11.11 -1.58
CA VAL A 111 20.72 -10.11 -2.33
C VAL A 111 22.19 -10.50 -2.43
N VAL A 112 22.81 -10.93 -1.33
CA VAL A 112 24.22 -11.33 -1.33
C VAL A 112 24.43 -12.60 -2.17
N ALA A 113 23.53 -13.59 -2.05
CA ALA A 113 23.59 -14.81 -2.85
C ALA A 113 23.49 -14.51 -4.36
N THR A 114 22.50 -13.72 -4.75
CA THR A 114 22.26 -13.31 -6.14
C THR A 114 23.42 -12.46 -6.70
N TRP A 115 23.97 -11.56 -5.89
CA TRP A 115 25.10 -10.72 -6.31
C TRP A 115 26.35 -11.56 -6.57
N ARG A 116 26.61 -12.56 -5.70
CA ARG A 116 27.73 -13.49 -5.88
C ARG A 116 27.54 -14.38 -7.11
N SER A 117 26.33 -14.89 -7.37
CA SER A 117 26.08 -15.72 -8.54
C SER A 117 26.25 -14.96 -9.87
N ALA A 118 25.97 -13.66 -9.88
CA ALA A 118 26.14 -12.82 -11.06
C ALA A 118 27.61 -12.44 -11.36
N ARG A 119 28.54 -12.77 -10.46
CA ARG A 119 29.97 -12.43 -10.58
C ARG A 119 30.83 -13.65 -10.25
N PRO A 120 31.03 -14.56 -11.22
CA PRO A 120 32.01 -15.61 -11.07
C PRO A 120 33.40 -14.99 -10.88
N ALA A 121 34.17 -15.59 -9.97
CA ALA A 121 35.52 -15.15 -9.59
C ALA A 121 36.48 -15.07 -10.77
#